data_AF-A0A0D9VPU5-F1
#
_entry.id   AF-A0A0D9VPU5-F1
#
_cell.length_a   1.000
_cell.length_b   1.000
_cell.length_c   1.000
_cell.angle_alpha   90.00
_cell.angle_beta   90.00
_cell.angle_gamma   90.00
#
_symmetry.space_group_name_H-M   'P 1'
#
loop_
_entity.id
_entity.type
_entity.pdbx_description
1 polymer ?
#
loop_
_entity_poly.entity_id
_entity_poly.type
_entity_poly.pdbx_seq_one_letter_code
_entity_poly.pdbx_strand_id
1 'polypeptide(L)'
;MASLVRHDSNPTQYSWWWVSHISPKNSKWLQENITDMDVMVKAMIKLINEDADSFARRAEMYYKKRPELMNLVEEFYRAYRALAERYDQATGALRQAHRTISEAFPNQMPSMSEESPSSGQDVEPRTPEMPMPTRAPFDLDDLHKDAAGVSPHLFTVKRNGTQPDDICFSSSRKGLKQFSDLFASSDSSHRANFSDGKVRKGLNFESPDVKGKKGESNDIINLQDEVSKLLTESQSLKQQISSESQRANKAESEIHRLKDTISCLISEKDTTLLQYNASTRRLSVLESEFSKADMELKKLSDRMAIEVDKLKYAESHNSAMRSELETLDQRVRVKEQELEESRKKIESFHFNLQDEMTKRKEAEDALCSLEKQYAQSQEEVNRLALDMEMANDRLNDFNLVKLNLENTVCELKKEVASLELKIQMLVQELEQKREEADDIHVSRRG
;
A
#
# COMPACT_ATOMS: atom_id res chain seq x y z
N MET A 1 -16.68 2.47 60.28
CA MET A 1 -16.84 1.90 58.93
C MET A 1 -17.60 2.90 58.05
N ALA A 2 -17.22 2.95 56.76
CA ALA A 2 -17.77 3.74 55.62
C ALA A 2 -17.42 5.25 55.60
N SER A 3 -16.37 5.72 54.90
CA SER A 3 -16.14 5.94 53.44
C SER A 3 -16.87 7.17 52.88
N LEU A 4 -16.22 8.34 52.77
CA LEU A 4 -15.45 8.84 51.61
C LEU A 4 -16.26 8.94 50.30
N VAL A 5 -16.70 10.16 49.97
CA VAL A 5 -16.72 10.68 48.60
C VAL A 5 -16.30 12.15 48.68
N ARG A 6 -15.02 12.44 48.43
CA ARG A 6 -14.59 13.80 48.08
C ARG A 6 -14.82 13.97 46.58
N HIS A 7 -15.51 15.03 46.22
CA HIS A 7 -15.60 15.50 44.84
C HIS A 7 -14.21 15.95 44.39
N ASP A 8 -13.51 15.11 43.64
CA ASP A 8 -12.44 15.57 42.74
C ASP A 8 -13.11 16.33 41.59
N SER A 9 -13.06 17.65 41.69
CA SER A 9 -13.40 18.55 40.61
C SER A 9 -12.17 19.40 40.29
N ASN A 10 -11.27 18.80 39.51
CA ASN A 10 -10.29 19.56 38.74
C ASN A 10 -10.28 19.05 37.29
N PRO A 11 -11.33 19.34 36.50
CA PRO A 11 -11.27 19.11 35.08
C PRO A 11 -10.34 20.17 34.50
N THR A 12 -9.13 19.75 34.14
CA THR A 12 -8.35 20.31 33.02
C THR A 12 -8.65 21.79 32.74
N GLN A 13 -8.13 22.69 33.56
CA GLN A 13 -8.00 24.12 33.18
C GLN A 13 -7.23 24.24 31.85
N TYR A 14 -6.38 23.24 31.60
CA TYR A 14 -5.74 23.01 30.33
C TYR A 14 -6.67 22.58 29.17
N SER A 15 -7.97 22.36 29.33
CA SER A 15 -8.84 22.07 28.18
C SER A 15 -9.33 23.36 27.52
N TRP A 16 -9.62 24.39 28.31
CA TRP A 16 -10.33 25.58 27.84
C TRP A 16 -9.49 26.49 26.92
N TRP A 17 -8.20 26.66 27.22
CA TRP A 17 -7.25 27.42 26.38
C TRP A 17 -6.91 26.69 25.05
N TRP A 18 -6.70 25.37 25.05
CA TRP A 18 -6.50 24.56 23.84
C TRP A 18 -7.73 24.59 22.93
N VAL A 19 -8.91 24.36 23.51
CA VAL A 19 -10.19 24.29 22.77
C VAL A 19 -10.58 25.67 22.23
N SER A 20 -10.20 26.76 22.88
CA SER A 20 -10.57 28.11 22.45
C SER A 20 -9.68 28.69 21.35
N HIS A 21 -8.38 28.37 21.29
CA HIS A 21 -7.45 29.07 20.39
C HIS A 21 -7.07 28.33 19.10
N ILE A 22 -7.31 27.01 19.01
CA ILE A 22 -6.90 26.18 17.86
C ILE A 22 -8.10 25.45 17.22
N SER A 23 -9.33 25.72 17.66
CA SER A 23 -10.53 25.15 17.04
C SER A 23 -10.85 25.82 15.69
N PRO A 24 -11.30 25.05 14.67
CA PRO A 24 -11.80 25.60 13.41
C PRO A 24 -12.92 26.64 13.59
N LYS A 25 -13.63 26.60 14.73
CA LYS A 25 -14.74 27.51 15.05
C LYS A 25 -14.29 28.90 15.53
N ASN A 26 -13.02 29.07 15.92
CA ASN A 26 -12.54 30.33 16.51
C ASN A 26 -11.25 30.87 15.85
N SER A 27 -10.65 30.09 14.94
CA SER A 27 -9.43 30.46 14.22
C SER A 27 -9.72 30.76 12.76
N LYS A 28 -9.69 32.05 12.38
CA LYS A 28 -9.91 32.50 11.00
C LYS A 28 -8.91 31.88 10.02
N TRP A 29 -7.63 31.82 10.39
CA TRP A 29 -6.57 31.30 9.52
C TRP A 29 -6.70 29.80 9.26
N LEU A 30 -7.16 29.03 10.25
CA LEU A 30 -7.39 27.59 10.13
C LEU A 30 -8.62 27.31 9.28
N GLN A 31 -9.69 28.10 9.48
CA GLN A 31 -10.90 28.02 8.69
C GLN A 31 -10.62 28.34 7.21
N GLU A 32 -9.89 29.41 6.92
CA GLU A 32 -9.48 29.80 5.57
C GLU A 32 -8.64 28.71 4.88
N ASN A 33 -7.68 28.10 5.60
CA ASN A 33 -6.87 27.00 5.06
C ASN A 33 -7.70 25.75 4.75
N ILE A 34 -8.63 25.38 5.63
CA ILE A 34 -9.51 24.23 5.40
C ILE A 34 -10.43 24.49 4.20
N THR A 35 -10.95 25.71 4.06
CA THR A 35 -11.80 26.06 2.90
C THR A 35 -11.01 26.09 1.60
N ASP A 36 -9.77 26.59 1.61
CA ASP A 36 -8.91 26.65 0.42
C ASP A 36 -8.53 25.23 -0.06
N MET A 37 -8.15 24.35 0.87
CA MET A 37 -7.91 22.93 0.59
C MET A 37 -9.17 22.21 0.08
N ASP A 38 -10.35 22.49 0.64
CA ASP A 38 -11.62 21.92 0.17
C ASP A 38 -11.96 22.38 -1.26
N VAL A 39 -11.70 23.64 -1.60
CA VAL A 39 -11.85 24.16 -2.98
C VAL A 39 -10.89 23.45 -3.95
N MET A 40 -9.62 23.25 -3.58
CA MET A 40 -8.66 22.52 -4.41
C MET A 40 -9.07 21.06 -4.60
N VAL A 41 -9.47 20.35 -3.55
CA VAL A 41 -9.92 18.95 -3.64
C VAL A 41 -11.15 18.82 -4.55
N LYS A 42 -12.11 19.75 -4.43
CA LYS A 42 -13.28 19.78 -5.33
C LYS A 42 -12.89 20.01 -6.78
N ALA A 43 -11.92 20.87 -7.06
CA ALA A 43 -11.40 21.08 -8.41
C ALA A 43 -10.64 19.84 -8.94
N MET A 44 -9.91 19.10 -8.11
CA MET A 44 -9.27 17.83 -8.48
C MET A 44 -10.31 16.77 -8.84
N ILE A 45 -11.34 16.60 -8.00
CA ILE A 45 -12.44 15.66 -8.23
C ILE A 45 -13.18 16.01 -9.53
N LYS A 46 -13.39 17.31 -9.78
CA LYS A 46 -14.01 17.79 -11.00
C LYS A 46 -13.18 17.46 -12.24
N LEU A 47 -11.86 17.67 -12.23
CA LEU A 47 -10.95 17.26 -13.31
C LEU A 47 -10.96 15.75 -13.60
N ILE A 48 -11.27 14.93 -12.58
CA ILE A 48 -11.36 13.47 -12.71
C ILE A 48 -12.74 13.04 -13.23
N ASN A 49 -13.80 13.79 -12.89
CA ASN A 49 -15.20 13.42 -13.16
C ASN A 49 -15.83 14.12 -14.37
N GLU A 50 -15.30 15.25 -14.84
CA GLU A 50 -15.78 15.91 -16.06
C GLU A 50 -15.41 15.08 -17.30
N ASP A 51 -16.41 14.80 -18.13
CA ASP A 51 -16.39 13.98 -19.35
C ASP A 51 -16.40 12.44 -19.17
N ALA A 52 -17.45 11.94 -18.49
CA ALA A 52 -17.80 10.53 -18.48
C ALA A 52 -18.37 9.98 -19.81
N ASP A 53 -18.36 10.75 -20.91
CA ASP A 53 -18.81 10.29 -22.24
C ASP A 53 -17.62 9.86 -23.12
N SER A 54 -17.50 8.54 -23.30
CA SER A 54 -16.55 7.80 -24.15
C SER A 54 -15.08 7.73 -23.68
N PHE A 55 -14.59 6.50 -23.57
CA PHE A 55 -13.21 6.13 -23.20
C PHE A 55 -12.13 6.79 -24.06
N ALA A 56 -12.41 7.06 -25.34
CA ALA A 56 -11.47 7.69 -26.26
C ALA A 56 -11.18 9.16 -25.91
N ARG A 57 -12.21 9.92 -25.50
CA ARG A 57 -12.04 11.30 -25.01
C ARG A 57 -11.36 11.33 -23.66
N ARG A 58 -11.67 10.36 -22.79
CA ARG A 58 -10.99 10.17 -21.50
C ARG A 58 -9.49 9.98 -21.66
N ALA A 59 -9.05 9.13 -22.58
CA ALA A 59 -7.62 8.90 -22.82
C ALA A 59 -6.91 10.11 -23.43
N GLU A 60 -7.53 10.82 -24.39
CA GLU A 60 -6.95 12.01 -25.02
C GLU A 60 -6.85 13.19 -24.04
N MET A 61 -7.87 13.39 -23.20
CA MET A 61 -7.92 14.47 -22.23
C MET A 61 -7.05 14.17 -21.00
N TYR A 62 -6.86 12.91 -20.61
CA TYR A 62 -6.01 12.52 -19.47
C TYR A 62 -4.58 13.06 -19.62
N TYR A 63 -3.98 12.97 -20.82
CA TYR A 63 -2.64 13.52 -21.06
C TYR A 63 -2.62 15.06 -21.08
N LYS A 64 -3.72 15.72 -21.48
CA LYS A 64 -3.86 17.19 -21.47
C LYS A 64 -4.14 17.76 -20.08
N LYS A 65 -4.89 17.04 -19.23
CA LYS A 65 -5.28 17.43 -17.87
C LYS A 65 -4.32 16.97 -16.78
N ARG A 66 -3.39 16.06 -17.10
CA ARG A 66 -2.34 15.59 -16.18
C ARG A 66 -1.50 16.73 -15.57
N PRO A 67 -1.06 17.76 -16.33
CA PRO A 67 -0.31 18.86 -15.75
C PRO A 67 -1.16 19.74 -14.81
N GLU A 68 -2.43 19.99 -15.14
CA GLU A 68 -3.36 20.75 -14.29
C GLU A 68 -3.65 20.01 -12.98
N LEU A 69 -3.90 18.70 -13.05
CA LEU A 69 -4.12 17.85 -11.87
C LEU A 69 -2.86 17.76 -11.00
N MET A 70 -1.68 17.64 -11.62
CA MET A 70 -0.40 17.62 -10.90
C MET A 70 -0.17 18.94 -10.17
N ASN A 71 -0.40 20.09 -10.84
CA ASN A 71 -0.24 21.40 -10.21
C ASN A 71 -1.17 21.56 -8.99
N LEU A 72 -2.42 21.11 -9.11
CA LEU A 72 -3.39 21.21 -8.02
C LEU A 72 -3.05 20.29 -6.83
N VAL A 73 -2.50 19.10 -7.10
CA VAL A 73 -1.94 18.21 -6.06
C VAL A 73 -0.75 18.86 -5.36
N GLU A 74 0.14 19.50 -6.11
CA GLU A 74 1.31 20.19 -5.56
C GLU A 74 0.89 21.39 -4.69
N GLU A 75 -0.08 22.18 -5.14
CA GLU A 75 -0.64 23.31 -4.36
C GLU A 75 -1.34 22.83 -3.09
N PHE A 76 -2.12 21.74 -3.16
CA PHE A 76 -2.73 21.12 -2.00
C PHE A 76 -1.68 20.64 -0.99
N TYR A 77 -0.61 19.99 -1.46
CA TYR A 77 0.48 19.53 -0.59
C TYR A 77 1.23 20.70 0.05
N ARG A 78 1.48 21.79 -0.69
CA ARG A 78 2.09 23.02 -0.14
C ARG A 78 1.21 23.66 0.93
N ALA A 79 -0.10 23.75 0.70
CA ALA A 79 -1.06 24.29 1.67
C ALA A 79 -1.11 23.42 2.94
N TYR A 80 -1.19 22.10 2.79
CA TYR A 80 -1.13 21.15 3.91
C TYR A 80 0.16 21.31 4.73
N ARG A 81 1.32 21.41 4.06
CA ARG A 81 2.61 21.58 4.74
C ARG A 81 2.68 22.90 5.51
N ALA A 82 2.24 24.00 4.90
CA ALA A 82 2.19 25.30 5.55
C ALA A 82 1.24 25.29 6.77
N LEU A 83 0.12 24.57 6.68
CA LEU A 83 -0.80 24.37 7.79
C LEU A 83 -0.14 23.57 8.94
N ALA A 84 0.54 22.47 8.63
CA ALA A 84 1.25 21.66 9.61
C ALA A 84 2.36 22.46 10.33
N GLU A 85 3.16 23.23 9.57
CA GLU A 85 4.21 24.08 10.14
C GLU A 85 3.63 25.16 11.08
N ARG A 86 2.51 25.78 10.72
CA ARG A 86 1.83 26.75 11.59
C ARG A 86 1.24 26.11 12.84
N TYR A 87 0.74 24.88 12.74
CA TYR A 87 0.26 24.12 13.89
C TYR A 87 1.40 23.78 14.85
N ASP A 88 2.55 23.34 14.33
CA ASP A 88 3.75 23.06 15.13
C ASP A 88 4.30 24.32 15.80
N GLN A 89 4.28 25.46 15.10
CA GLN A 89 4.67 26.75 15.70
C GLN A 89 3.72 27.17 16.83
N ALA A 90 2.40 27.08 16.60
CA ALA A 90 1.40 27.45 17.59
C ALA A 90 1.47 26.55 18.83
N THR A 91 1.61 25.23 18.64
CA THR A 91 1.71 24.26 19.74
C THR A 91 3.10 24.26 20.40
N GLY A 92 4.15 24.56 19.65
CA GLY A 92 5.53 24.70 20.14
C GLY A 92 5.70 25.90 21.07
N ALA A 93 5.22 27.07 20.67
CA ALA A 93 5.19 28.27 21.52
C ALA A 93 4.40 28.02 22.81
N LEU A 94 3.34 27.23 22.71
CA LEU A 94 2.47 26.87 23.82
C LEU A 94 3.16 25.96 24.85
N ARG A 95 3.83 24.90 24.37
CA ARG A 95 4.66 24.02 25.20
C ARG A 95 5.82 24.79 25.84
N GLN A 96 6.38 25.77 25.15
CA GLN A 96 7.44 26.63 25.68
C GLN A 96 6.92 27.54 26.80
N ALA A 97 5.80 28.23 26.61
CA ALA A 97 5.18 29.04 27.64
C ALA A 97 4.85 28.22 28.90
N HIS A 98 4.37 26.99 28.72
CA HIS A 98 4.15 26.04 29.80
C HIS A 98 5.42 25.69 30.56
N ARG A 99 6.51 25.41 29.86
CA ARG A 99 7.81 25.12 30.48
C ARG A 99 8.28 26.32 31.32
N THR A 100 8.18 27.53 30.76
CA THR A 100 8.55 28.78 31.45
C THR A 100 7.69 29.07 32.67
N ILE A 101 6.37 28.83 32.62
CA ILE A 101 5.47 29.03 33.77
C ILE A 101 5.75 27.99 34.87
N SER A 102 5.99 26.73 34.48
CA SER A 102 6.37 25.67 35.43
C SER A 102 7.72 25.93 36.09
N GLU A 103 8.69 26.52 35.37
CA GLU A 103 9.98 26.96 35.92
C GLU A 103 9.86 28.19 36.83
N ALA A 104 8.99 29.14 36.50
CA ALA A 104 8.77 30.36 37.28
C ALA A 104 7.96 30.12 38.57
N PHE A 105 7.10 29.09 38.60
CA PHE A 105 6.26 28.75 39.76
C PHE A 105 6.28 27.23 40.08
N PRO A 106 7.39 26.69 40.60
CA PRO A 106 7.58 25.25 40.80
C PRO A 106 6.58 24.58 41.75
N ASN A 107 5.96 25.36 42.65
CA ASN A 107 5.14 24.84 43.75
C ASN A 107 3.62 24.90 43.47
N GLN A 108 3.18 25.34 42.28
CA GLN A 108 1.75 25.46 41.95
C GLN A 108 1.27 24.55 40.80
N MET A 109 2.17 23.80 40.16
CA MET A 109 1.81 22.97 39.01
C MET A 109 2.35 21.53 39.16
N PRO A 110 1.49 20.50 39.06
CA PRO A 110 1.94 19.13 38.92
C PRO A 110 2.86 18.99 37.70
N SER A 111 4.08 18.50 37.94
CA SER A 111 4.99 18.01 36.91
C SER A 111 4.29 16.90 36.15
N MET A 112 3.85 17.19 34.93
CA MET A 112 3.50 16.13 33.98
C MET A 112 4.80 15.46 33.56
N SER A 113 5.19 14.43 34.30
CA SER A 113 6.07 13.40 33.76
C SER A 113 5.49 12.94 32.43
N GLU A 114 6.37 12.82 31.44
CA GLU A 114 6.19 12.15 30.16
C GLU A 114 5.42 10.83 30.32
N GLU A 115 4.10 10.90 30.29
CA GLU A 115 3.24 9.74 30.08
C GLU A 115 2.98 9.69 28.58
N SER A 116 3.98 9.17 27.88
CA SER A 116 3.87 8.73 26.50
C SER A 116 2.58 7.95 26.32
N PRO A 117 1.66 8.37 25.43
CA PRO A 117 0.60 7.48 24.99
C PRO A 117 1.25 6.43 24.11
N SER A 118 1.38 5.24 24.68
CA SER A 118 1.40 4.02 23.90
C SER A 118 0.18 4.01 22.97
N SER A 119 0.45 3.84 21.67
CA SER A 119 -0.46 3.38 20.62
C SER A 119 -1.42 4.41 19.99
N GLY A 120 -1.07 4.79 18.75
CA GLY A 120 -1.94 5.42 17.76
C GLY A 120 -1.16 5.69 16.48
N GLN A 121 -1.18 4.73 15.55
CA GLN A 121 -0.64 4.76 14.17
C GLN A 121 -0.12 6.10 13.64
N ASP A 122 1.21 6.22 13.53
CA ASP A 122 1.83 7.12 12.57
C ASP A 122 1.92 6.37 11.22
N VAL A 123 0.99 6.69 10.32
CA VAL A 123 1.16 6.43 8.89
C VAL A 123 2.03 7.55 8.36
N GLU A 124 3.31 7.28 8.28
CA GLU A 124 4.28 8.09 7.54
C GLU A 124 3.87 8.13 6.05
N PRO A 125 3.60 9.30 5.43
CA PRO A 125 3.31 9.37 4.01
C PRO A 125 4.61 9.20 3.23
N ARG A 126 4.96 7.96 2.92
CA ARG A 126 6.04 7.66 1.98
C ARG A 126 5.62 8.09 0.57
N THR A 127 6.33 9.06 0.03
CA THR A 127 6.45 9.29 -1.41
C THR A 127 6.88 7.99 -2.12
N PRO A 128 6.24 7.58 -3.23
CA PRO A 128 6.71 6.44 -4.02
C PRO A 128 7.98 6.85 -4.77
N GLU A 129 9.13 6.38 -4.28
CA GLU A 129 10.41 6.54 -4.96
C GLU A 129 10.50 5.55 -6.13
N MET A 130 10.61 6.08 -7.34
CA MET A 130 10.77 5.32 -8.59
C MET A 130 12.21 4.85 -8.70
N PRO A 131 12.51 3.53 -8.82
CA PRO A 131 13.89 3.07 -8.89
C PRO A 131 14.53 3.43 -10.23
N MET A 132 15.60 4.21 -10.17
CA MET A 132 16.48 4.47 -11.31
C MET A 132 17.33 3.22 -11.65
N PRO A 133 17.61 2.93 -12.93
CA PRO A 133 18.42 1.77 -13.32
C PRO A 133 19.89 1.95 -12.94
N THR A 134 20.43 0.99 -12.19
CA THR A 134 21.84 0.93 -11.80
C THR A 134 22.74 0.77 -13.04
N ARG A 135 23.54 1.80 -13.32
CA ARG A 135 24.67 1.74 -14.25
C ARG A 135 25.89 1.24 -13.47
N ALA A 136 26.48 0.14 -13.92
CA ALA A 136 27.68 -0.48 -13.36
C ALA A 136 28.90 0.48 -13.37
N PRO A 137 29.81 0.35 -12.40
CA PRO A 137 31.19 0.80 -12.56
C PRO A 137 32.11 -0.34 -12.96
N PHE A 138 32.98 -0.01 -13.92
CA PHE A 138 33.98 -0.82 -14.57
C PHE A 138 35.00 -1.43 -13.62
N ASP A 139 35.37 -2.67 -13.91
CA ASP A 139 36.54 -3.38 -13.41
C ASP A 139 37.70 -3.12 -14.39
N LEU A 140 38.88 -2.74 -13.89
CA LEU A 140 40.07 -2.56 -14.70
C LEU A 140 41.27 -3.22 -14.01
N ASP A 141 41.89 -4.12 -14.77
CA ASP A 141 43.26 -4.64 -14.72
C ASP A 141 43.67 -5.65 -13.63
N ASP A 142 43.47 -6.92 -14.02
CA ASP A 142 44.49 -7.96 -14.22
C ASP A 142 45.97 -7.60 -13.90
N LEU A 143 46.63 -8.41 -13.05
CA LEU A 143 47.99 -8.92 -13.33
C LEU A 143 48.42 -10.06 -12.37
N HIS A 144 48.62 -11.24 -12.97
CA HIS A 144 49.53 -12.34 -12.64
C HIS A 144 49.31 -13.26 -11.41
N LYS A 145 48.94 -14.50 -11.74
CA LYS A 145 49.33 -15.74 -11.05
C LYS A 145 50.66 -16.28 -11.59
N ASP A 146 51.56 -16.66 -10.69
CA ASP A 146 52.25 -17.97 -10.58
C ASP A 146 53.67 -17.82 -10.02
N ALA A 147 53.88 -18.30 -8.79
CA ALA A 147 55.09 -19.02 -8.39
C ALA A 147 54.87 -19.68 -7.02
N ALA A 148 55.23 -20.96 -6.95
CA ALA A 148 55.04 -21.86 -5.82
C ALA A 148 56.15 -21.78 -4.76
N GLY A 149 55.84 -22.32 -3.57
CA GLY A 149 56.75 -22.63 -2.45
C GLY A 149 56.41 -21.80 -1.21
N VAL A 150 55.98 -22.32 -0.07
CA VAL A 150 56.45 -23.49 0.69
C VAL A 150 55.33 -23.98 1.64
N SER A 151 55.14 -25.30 1.69
CA SER A 151 54.34 -26.13 2.65
C SER A 151 54.94 -26.10 4.09
N PRO A 152 54.45 -26.74 5.18
CA PRO A 152 53.29 -27.64 5.40
C PRO A 152 52.41 -27.30 6.65
N HIS A 153 51.10 -27.64 6.67
CA HIS A 153 50.45 -28.88 7.18
C HIS A 153 50.07 -28.84 8.68
N LEU A 154 48.77 -28.64 8.98
CA LEU A 154 47.79 -29.60 9.56
C LEU A 154 48.00 -29.93 11.07
N PHE A 155 46.99 -29.92 11.94
CA PHE A 155 45.77 -30.73 11.88
C PHE A 155 44.59 -30.10 12.66
N THR A 156 43.40 -30.18 12.05
CA THR A 156 42.11 -30.24 12.73
C THR A 156 41.81 -31.69 13.12
N VAL A 157 41.27 -31.93 14.32
CA VAL A 157 40.54 -33.17 14.63
C VAL A 157 39.12 -32.82 15.09
N LYS A 158 38.17 -33.34 14.31
CA LYS A 158 36.73 -33.39 14.54
C LYS A 158 36.40 -34.78 15.07
N ARG A 159 35.56 -34.90 16.10
CA ARG A 159 34.67 -36.06 16.24
C ARG A 159 33.46 -35.78 17.13
N ASN A 160 32.32 -36.26 16.64
CA ASN A 160 31.00 -36.22 17.26
C ASN A 160 30.82 -37.34 18.29
N GLY A 161 29.98 -37.07 19.30
CA GLY A 161 28.84 -37.93 19.67
C GLY A 161 29.03 -38.98 20.77
N THR A 162 28.05 -38.96 21.70
CA THR A 162 27.41 -40.09 22.43
C THR A 162 27.52 -40.01 23.97
N GLN A 163 26.37 -39.77 24.64
CA GLN A 163 26.05 -40.05 26.06
C GLN A 163 26.18 -41.57 26.36
N PRO A 164 26.32 -42.09 27.61
CA PRO A 164 25.39 -41.86 28.73
C PRO A 164 25.98 -41.86 30.17
N ASP A 165 25.13 -41.37 31.06
CA ASP A 165 24.89 -41.58 32.51
C ASP A 165 25.86 -42.30 33.47
N ASP A 166 25.82 -41.74 34.70
CA ASP A 166 26.10 -42.31 36.03
C ASP A 166 27.54 -42.63 36.45
N ILE A 167 28.06 -41.84 37.40
CA ILE A 167 28.48 -42.29 38.75
C ILE A 167 28.61 -41.05 39.65
N CYS A 168 27.88 -41.10 40.77
CA CYS A 168 27.91 -40.13 41.86
C CYS A 168 29.20 -40.29 42.71
N PHE A 169 29.86 -39.18 43.04
CA PHE A 169 30.63 -39.07 44.28
C PHE A 169 30.22 -37.80 45.02
N SER A 170 29.32 -37.99 45.98
CA SER A 170 29.21 -37.15 47.16
C SER A 170 30.55 -37.11 47.89
N SER A 171 31.05 -35.92 48.21
CA SER A 171 31.76 -35.70 49.49
C SER A 171 31.91 -34.20 49.80
N SER A 172 31.06 -33.76 50.72
CA SER A 172 31.41 -33.01 51.92
C SER A 172 32.67 -32.12 51.86
N ARG A 173 32.46 -30.81 51.94
CA ARG A 173 33.41 -29.92 52.65
C ARG A 173 32.64 -28.84 53.43
N LYS A 174 31.98 -29.28 54.51
CA LYS A 174 31.80 -28.44 55.69
C LYS A 174 33.13 -28.44 56.44
N GLY A 175 33.75 -27.28 56.60
CA GLY A 175 34.97 -27.15 57.39
C GLY A 175 35.46 -25.71 57.45
N LEU A 176 35.70 -25.23 58.67
CA LEU A 176 36.42 -24.00 59.06
C LEU A 176 35.65 -22.68 59.06
N LYS A 177 34.61 -22.63 59.91
CA LYS A 177 34.44 -21.48 60.82
C LYS A 177 35.25 -21.74 62.08
N GLN A 178 36.48 -21.22 62.14
CA GLN A 178 37.28 -21.01 63.36
C GLN A 178 38.66 -20.57 62.89
N PHE A 179 38.92 -19.27 62.77
CA PHE A 179 40.26 -18.65 62.83
C PHE A 179 40.11 -17.11 62.85
N SER A 180 39.27 -16.58 63.74
CA SER A 180 39.19 -15.12 64.00
C SER A 180 39.58 -14.73 65.43
N ASP A 181 39.78 -15.68 66.36
CA ASP A 181 39.81 -15.40 67.80
C ASP A 181 41.16 -15.71 68.48
N LEU A 182 42.29 -15.51 67.80
CA LEU A 182 43.63 -15.73 68.42
C LEU A 182 44.59 -14.54 68.32
N PHE A 183 44.13 -13.37 67.86
CA PHE A 183 44.96 -12.16 67.87
C PHE A 183 44.20 -10.98 68.46
N ALA A 184 43.90 -11.09 69.75
CA ALA A 184 43.62 -9.95 70.61
C ALA A 184 44.36 -10.17 71.94
N SER A 185 45.06 -9.13 72.41
CA SER A 185 45.95 -9.08 73.59
C SER A 185 47.41 -9.45 73.26
N SER A 186 48.42 -8.58 73.41
CA SER A 186 48.50 -7.28 74.09
C SER A 186 49.59 -6.44 73.44
N ASP A 187 49.32 -5.17 73.18
CA ASP A 187 50.34 -4.14 73.23
C ASP A 187 49.74 -2.88 73.87
N SER A 188 50.21 -2.54 75.08
CA SER A 188 50.28 -1.16 75.57
C SER A 188 51.07 -1.10 76.88
N SER A 189 52.30 -0.60 76.75
CA SER A 189 52.88 0.49 77.55
C SER A 189 52.92 0.38 79.08
N HIS A 190 54.12 0.28 79.66
CA HIS A 190 54.88 1.44 80.20
C HIS A 190 56.13 1.02 80.98
N ARG A 191 57.26 1.55 80.49
CA ARG A 191 58.45 2.07 81.19
C ARG A 191 58.52 2.00 82.74
N ALA A 192 59.68 1.53 83.20
CA ALA A 192 60.53 2.07 84.28
C ALA A 192 60.05 2.00 85.74
N ASN A 193 60.73 1.24 86.60
CA ASN A 193 61.88 1.72 87.41
C ASN A 193 62.32 0.69 88.49
N PHE A 194 63.58 0.87 88.88
CA PHE A 194 64.34 0.17 89.91
C PHE A 194 63.72 0.17 91.33
N SER A 195 63.90 -0.95 92.03
CA SER A 195 64.26 -1.04 93.46
C SER A 195 64.76 -2.47 93.71
N ASP A 196 66.06 -2.71 93.72
CA ASP A 196 66.93 -2.73 94.89
C ASP A 196 66.58 -3.79 95.94
N GLY A 197 67.61 -4.54 96.32
CA GLY A 197 67.70 -5.28 97.57
C GLY A 197 66.81 -6.50 97.74
N LYS A 198 67.44 -7.69 97.80
CA LYS A 198 67.54 -8.47 99.05
C LYS A 198 68.01 -9.90 98.76
N VAL A 199 69.25 -10.12 99.17
CA VAL A 199 69.90 -11.43 99.35
C VAL A 199 68.99 -12.36 100.16
N ARG A 200 68.75 -13.58 99.67
CA ARG A 200 68.49 -14.75 100.52
C ARG A 200 69.34 -15.95 100.07
N LYS A 201 70.51 -15.96 100.71
CA LYS A 201 71.42 -17.07 100.98
C LYS A 201 70.64 -18.28 101.50
N GLY A 202 70.97 -19.48 101.01
CA GLY A 202 70.39 -20.72 101.50
C GLY A 202 70.84 -21.92 100.67
N LEU A 203 72.13 -22.24 100.71
CA LEU A 203 72.60 -23.58 100.35
C LEU A 203 72.70 -24.42 101.61
N ASN A 204 72.21 -25.64 101.45
CA ASN A 204 72.19 -26.73 102.42
C ASN A 204 73.51 -27.50 102.29
N PHE A 205 74.22 -27.77 103.40
CA PHE A 205 74.60 -29.12 103.87
C PHE A 205 75.57 -29.09 105.06
N GLU A 206 75.46 -30.15 105.85
CA GLU A 206 76.14 -30.51 107.09
C GLU A 206 77.69 -30.51 107.06
N SER A 207 78.25 -30.06 108.21
CA SER A 207 79.33 -30.64 109.06
C SER A 207 80.21 -31.75 108.46
N PRO A 208 81.54 -31.81 108.72
CA PRO A 208 82.06 -31.81 110.09
C PRO A 208 83.45 -31.23 110.34
N ASP A 209 83.78 -31.39 111.61
CA ASP A 209 84.84 -30.85 112.46
C ASP A 209 86.29 -30.93 111.98
N VAL A 210 87.06 -30.05 112.63
CA VAL A 210 88.49 -29.78 112.47
C VAL A 210 89.35 -31.00 112.82
N LYS A 211 90.23 -31.42 111.88
CA LYS A 211 91.67 -31.62 112.12
C LYS A 211 92.44 -32.08 110.86
N GLY A 212 93.34 -31.20 110.38
CA GLY A 212 94.73 -31.58 110.08
C GLY A 212 95.12 -32.05 108.68
N LYS A 213 95.92 -31.17 108.01
CA LYS A 213 97.12 -31.41 107.17
C LYS A 213 96.99 -31.75 105.66
N LYS A 214 97.59 -30.84 104.87
CA LYS A 214 98.34 -30.96 103.58
C LYS A 214 97.60 -31.59 102.38
N GLY A 215 96.95 -30.75 101.56
CA GLY A 215 96.43 -31.14 100.23
C GLY A 215 96.11 -30.00 99.22
N GLU A 216 96.33 -28.72 99.55
CA GLU A 216 95.74 -27.56 98.85
C GLU A 216 96.26 -27.25 97.42
N SER A 217 97.34 -27.88 96.95
CA SER A 217 97.98 -27.49 95.67
C SER A 217 97.31 -28.08 94.42
N ASN A 218 96.58 -29.19 94.54
CA ASN A 218 95.94 -29.84 93.38
C ASN A 218 94.56 -29.23 93.07
N ASP A 219 93.88 -28.67 94.07
CA ASP A 219 92.54 -28.10 93.92
C ASP A 219 92.55 -26.73 93.22
N ILE A 220 93.59 -25.92 93.46
CA ILE A 220 93.73 -24.60 92.82
C ILE A 220 94.02 -24.72 91.32
N ILE A 221 94.83 -25.71 90.91
CA ILE A 221 95.16 -25.95 89.50
C ILE A 221 93.92 -26.45 88.75
N ASN A 222 93.15 -27.36 89.34
CA ASN A 222 91.87 -27.82 88.76
C ASN A 222 90.85 -26.68 88.60
N LEU A 223 90.78 -25.75 89.57
CA LEU A 223 89.92 -24.58 89.48
C LEU A 223 90.37 -23.60 88.39
N GLN A 224 91.68 -23.42 88.17
CA GLN A 224 92.19 -22.57 87.07
C GLN A 224 91.91 -23.15 85.69
N ASP A 225 92.03 -24.46 85.53
CA ASP A 225 91.66 -25.16 84.29
C ASP A 225 90.15 -25.06 84.04
N GLU A 226 89.33 -25.22 85.07
CA GLU A 226 87.87 -25.08 84.96
C GLU A 226 87.46 -23.64 84.61
N VAL A 227 88.13 -22.62 85.18
CA VAL A 227 87.90 -21.21 84.80
C VAL A 227 88.30 -20.96 83.35
N SER A 228 89.39 -21.54 82.86
CA SER A 228 89.83 -21.40 81.47
C SER A 228 88.87 -22.09 80.50
N LYS A 229 88.36 -23.27 80.89
CA LYS A 229 87.33 -24.01 80.15
C LYS A 229 86.01 -23.23 80.10
N LEU A 230 85.55 -22.71 81.23
CA LEU A 230 84.35 -21.87 81.30
C LEU A 230 84.51 -20.55 80.52
N LEU A 231 85.71 -19.97 80.47
CA LEU A 231 85.97 -18.75 79.68
C LEU A 231 85.87 -19.03 78.17
N THR A 232 86.48 -20.12 77.71
CA THR A 232 86.40 -20.53 76.30
C THR A 232 84.97 -20.94 75.90
N GLU A 233 84.26 -21.63 76.79
CA GLU A 233 82.85 -21.95 76.63
C GLU A 233 81.98 -20.69 76.62
N SER A 234 82.22 -19.72 77.50
CA SER A 234 81.52 -18.42 77.51
C SER A 234 81.75 -17.63 76.23
N GLN A 235 82.99 -17.64 75.70
CA GLN A 235 83.31 -16.96 74.45
C GLN A 235 82.71 -17.66 73.23
N SER A 236 82.66 -19.00 73.23
CA SER A 236 81.96 -19.82 72.24
C SER A 236 80.44 -19.57 72.25
N LEU A 237 79.82 -19.60 73.44
CA LEU A 237 78.41 -19.28 73.63
C LEU A 237 78.09 -17.86 73.16
N LYS A 238 78.97 -16.88 73.42
CA LYS A 238 78.78 -15.51 72.94
C LYS A 238 78.78 -15.43 71.41
N GLN A 239 79.67 -16.15 70.73
CA GLN A 239 79.66 -16.25 69.27
C GLN A 239 78.39 -16.94 68.77
N GLN A 240 77.96 -18.03 69.41
CA GLN A 240 76.73 -18.73 69.08
C GLN A 240 75.48 -17.85 69.28
N ILE A 241 75.41 -17.08 70.37
CA ILE A 241 74.32 -16.12 70.61
C ILE A 241 74.31 -15.04 69.52
N SER A 242 75.48 -14.55 69.09
CA SER A 242 75.56 -13.53 68.03
C SER A 242 75.14 -14.06 66.65
N SER A 243 75.53 -15.30 66.31
CA SER A 243 75.15 -15.92 65.03
C SER A 243 73.67 -16.31 65.01
N GLU A 244 73.14 -16.78 66.13
CA GLU A 244 71.72 -17.09 66.28
C GLU A 244 70.87 -15.81 66.29
N SER A 245 71.33 -14.73 66.93
CA SER A 245 70.67 -13.41 66.85
C SER A 245 70.64 -12.88 65.41
N GLN A 246 71.74 -13.01 64.65
CA GLN A 246 71.75 -12.62 63.25
C GLN A 246 70.80 -13.48 62.40
N ARG A 247 70.72 -14.79 62.68
CA ARG A 247 69.76 -15.69 62.03
C ARG A 247 68.32 -15.31 62.38
N ALA A 248 68.04 -14.99 63.64
CA ALA A 248 66.74 -14.52 64.11
C ALA A 248 66.33 -13.22 63.40
N ASN A 249 67.22 -12.22 63.33
CA ASN A 249 66.94 -10.97 62.63
C ASN A 249 66.61 -11.17 61.14
N LYS A 250 67.31 -12.09 60.46
CA LYS A 250 67.00 -12.46 59.07
C LYS A 250 65.63 -13.12 58.97
N ALA A 251 65.31 -14.06 59.86
CA ALA A 251 64.01 -14.70 59.90
C ALA A 251 62.87 -13.70 60.18
N GLU A 252 63.07 -12.77 61.12
CA GLU A 252 62.10 -11.71 61.44
C GLU A 252 61.85 -10.79 60.24
N SER A 253 62.90 -10.40 59.52
CA SER A 253 62.75 -9.60 58.30
C SER A 253 61.96 -10.33 57.21
N GLU A 254 62.16 -11.65 57.06
CA GLU A 254 61.41 -12.46 56.10
C GLU A 254 59.95 -12.64 56.53
N ILE A 255 59.69 -12.83 57.84
CA ILE A 255 58.33 -12.88 58.38
C ILE A 255 57.60 -11.56 58.08
N HIS A 256 58.26 -10.42 58.26
CA HIS A 256 57.66 -9.12 57.93
C HIS A 256 57.35 -9.01 56.42
N ARG A 257 58.31 -9.41 55.56
CA ARG A 257 58.12 -9.43 54.11
C ARG A 257 56.95 -10.32 53.69
N LEU A 258 56.85 -11.52 54.25
CA LEU A 258 55.75 -12.44 53.99
C LEU A 258 54.40 -11.86 54.46
N LYS A 259 54.38 -11.21 55.62
CA LYS A 259 53.18 -10.53 56.13
C LYS A 259 52.70 -9.45 55.16
N ASP A 260 53.61 -8.63 54.63
CA ASP A 260 53.29 -7.60 53.64
C ASP A 260 52.75 -8.23 52.35
N THR A 261 53.37 -9.31 51.85
CA THR A 261 52.86 -10.02 50.66
C THR A 261 51.46 -10.60 50.88
N ILE A 262 51.17 -11.14 52.07
CA ILE A 262 49.85 -11.64 52.42
C ILE A 262 48.83 -10.49 52.45
N SER A 263 49.18 -9.35 53.04
CA SER A 263 48.31 -8.16 53.05
C SER A 263 48.03 -7.65 51.63
N CYS A 264 49.03 -7.58 50.76
CA CYS A 264 48.85 -7.24 49.34
C CYS A 264 47.91 -8.23 48.63
N LEU A 265 48.15 -9.53 48.76
CA LEU A 265 47.33 -10.58 48.13
C LEU A 265 45.88 -10.58 48.63
N ILE A 266 45.64 -10.27 49.91
CA ILE A 266 44.28 -10.14 50.46
C ILE A 266 43.55 -8.98 49.78
N SER A 267 44.20 -7.81 49.66
CA SER A 267 43.60 -6.64 49.01
C SER A 267 43.32 -6.88 47.51
N GLU A 268 44.22 -7.58 46.82
CA GLU A 268 44.03 -7.97 45.41
C GLU A 268 42.87 -8.97 45.26
N LYS A 269 42.78 -9.98 46.14
CA LYS A 269 41.65 -10.91 46.19
C LYS A 269 40.32 -10.19 46.45
N ASP A 270 40.29 -9.20 47.34
CA ASP A 270 39.07 -8.46 47.66
C ASP A 270 38.63 -7.55 46.51
N THR A 271 39.57 -6.87 45.85
CA THR A 271 39.28 -6.03 44.67
C THR A 271 38.78 -6.87 43.49
N THR A 272 39.43 -8.00 43.19
CA THR A 272 39.00 -8.93 42.14
C THR A 272 37.63 -9.56 42.43
N LEU A 273 37.34 -9.92 43.69
CA LEU A 273 36.02 -10.40 44.11
C LEU A 273 34.92 -9.34 43.90
N LEU A 274 35.19 -8.07 44.23
CA LEU A 274 34.26 -6.98 43.99
C LEU A 274 33.98 -6.79 42.49
N GLN A 275 35.01 -6.86 41.65
CA GLN A 275 34.86 -6.80 40.19
C GLN A 275 34.03 -7.97 39.64
N TYR A 276 34.31 -9.20 40.08
CA TYR A 276 33.55 -10.40 39.70
C TYR A 276 32.07 -10.29 40.09
N ASN A 277 31.78 -9.77 41.28
CA ASN A 277 30.41 -9.54 41.73
C ASN A 277 29.72 -8.45 40.90
N ALA A 278 30.44 -7.39 40.50
CA ALA A 278 29.91 -6.35 39.62
C ALA A 278 29.59 -6.90 38.22
N SER A 279 30.49 -7.70 37.62
CA SER A 279 30.25 -8.34 36.32
C SER A 279 29.09 -9.33 36.38
N THR A 280 28.96 -10.10 37.46
CA THR A 280 27.85 -11.06 37.64
C THR A 280 26.50 -10.34 37.68
N ARG A 281 26.41 -9.22 38.41
CA ARG A 281 25.18 -8.41 38.41
C ARG A 281 24.87 -7.84 37.01
N ARG A 282 25.88 -7.37 36.30
CA ARG A 282 25.71 -6.84 34.94
C ARG A 282 25.23 -7.93 33.96
N LEU A 283 25.78 -9.14 34.05
CA LEU A 283 25.34 -10.28 33.25
C LEU A 283 23.87 -10.61 33.52
N SER A 284 23.46 -10.64 34.79
CA SER A 284 22.06 -10.90 35.15
C SER A 284 21.09 -9.85 34.58
N VAL A 285 21.47 -8.56 34.58
CA VAL A 285 20.68 -7.51 33.95
C VAL A 285 20.56 -7.74 32.44
N LEU A 286 21.68 -7.98 31.76
CA LEU A 286 21.71 -8.22 30.32
C LEU A 286 20.92 -9.48 29.93
N GLU A 287 20.99 -10.56 30.71
CA GLU A 287 20.19 -11.78 30.50
C GLU A 287 18.69 -11.47 30.60
N SER A 288 18.28 -10.64 31.56
CA SER A 288 16.88 -10.23 31.71
C SER A 288 16.41 -9.33 30.56
N GLU A 289 17.27 -8.45 30.06
CA GLU A 289 16.99 -7.60 28.89
C GLU A 289 16.91 -8.43 27.61
N PHE A 290 17.82 -9.40 27.44
CA PHE A 290 17.80 -10.33 26.33
C PHE A 290 16.51 -11.17 26.32
N SER A 291 16.08 -11.68 27.48
CA SER A 291 14.81 -12.42 27.60
C SER A 291 13.60 -11.57 27.24
N LYS A 292 13.58 -10.28 27.64
CA LYS A 292 12.52 -9.35 27.23
C LYS A 292 12.53 -9.11 25.72
N ALA A 293 13.70 -8.88 25.13
CA ALA A 293 13.84 -8.67 23.68
C ALA A 293 13.41 -9.91 22.88
N ASP A 294 13.77 -11.10 23.32
CA ASP A 294 13.36 -12.37 22.70
C ASP A 294 11.84 -12.55 22.74
N MET A 295 11.21 -12.23 23.88
CA MET A 295 9.76 -12.30 24.01
C MET A 295 9.05 -11.31 23.07
N GLU A 296 9.56 -10.08 22.92
CA GLU A 296 9.00 -9.10 21.98
C GLU A 296 9.20 -9.51 20.52
N LEU A 297 10.36 -10.07 20.17
CA LEU A 297 10.62 -10.63 18.84
C LEU A 297 9.63 -11.76 18.52
N LYS A 298 9.35 -12.63 19.49
CA LYS A 298 8.38 -13.70 19.32
C LYS A 298 6.96 -13.18 19.11
N LYS A 299 6.52 -12.19 19.90
CA LYS A 299 5.22 -11.51 19.69
C LYS A 299 5.13 -10.85 18.31
N LEU A 300 6.20 -10.20 17.86
CA LEU A 300 6.26 -9.62 16.52
C LEU A 300 6.16 -10.69 15.43
N SER A 301 6.86 -11.81 15.59
CA SER A 301 6.78 -12.96 14.68
C SER A 301 5.36 -13.52 14.61
N ASP A 302 4.68 -13.71 15.75
CA ASP A 302 3.31 -14.22 15.78
C ASP A 302 2.32 -13.24 15.12
N ARG A 303 2.48 -11.93 15.36
CA ARG A 303 1.72 -10.88 14.67
C ARG A 303 1.96 -10.90 13.16
N MET A 304 3.21 -11.06 12.73
CA MET A 304 3.57 -11.14 11.33
C MET A 304 2.94 -12.37 10.66
N ALA A 305 2.90 -13.52 11.34
CA ALA A 305 2.23 -14.72 10.82
C ALA A 305 0.73 -14.49 10.60
N ILE A 306 0.04 -13.85 11.56
CA ILE A 306 -1.37 -13.49 11.41
C ILE A 306 -1.60 -12.58 10.20
N GLU A 307 -0.75 -11.57 10.02
CA GLU A 307 -0.89 -10.62 8.91
C GLU A 307 -0.60 -11.28 7.55
N VAL A 308 0.37 -12.19 7.50
CA VAL A 308 0.63 -13.03 6.31
C VAL A 308 -0.60 -13.85 5.93
N ASP A 309 -1.31 -14.45 6.90
CA ASP A 309 -2.50 -15.23 6.60
C ASP A 309 -3.70 -14.37 6.15
N LYS A 310 -3.86 -13.16 6.71
CA LYS A 310 -4.83 -12.18 6.19
C LYS A 310 -4.51 -11.77 4.75
N LEU A 311 -3.24 -11.53 4.44
CA LEU A 311 -2.80 -11.19 3.09
C LEU A 311 -3.09 -12.33 2.11
N LYS A 312 -2.81 -13.59 2.48
CA LYS A 312 -3.16 -14.75 1.65
C LYS A 312 -4.66 -14.85 1.39
N TYR A 313 -5.48 -14.60 2.41
CA TYR A 313 -6.94 -14.59 2.26
C TYR A 313 -7.40 -13.49 1.29
N ALA A 314 -6.90 -12.26 1.46
CA ALA A 314 -7.21 -11.14 0.58
C ALA A 314 -6.73 -11.37 -0.86
N GLU A 315 -5.55 -11.98 -1.04
CA GLU A 315 -5.00 -12.36 -2.34
C GLU A 315 -5.90 -13.38 -3.05
N SER A 316 -6.35 -14.39 -2.33
CA SER A 316 -7.27 -15.41 -2.86
C SER A 316 -8.62 -14.80 -3.28
N HIS A 317 -9.17 -13.90 -2.46
CA HIS A 317 -10.40 -13.17 -2.79
C HIS A 317 -10.22 -12.28 -4.03
N ASN A 318 -9.10 -11.54 -4.12
CA ASN A 318 -8.78 -10.75 -5.30
C ASN A 318 -8.61 -11.61 -6.56
N SER A 319 -8.01 -12.80 -6.44
CA SER A 319 -7.91 -13.75 -7.55
C SER A 319 -9.29 -14.22 -8.03
N ALA A 320 -10.21 -14.51 -7.10
CA ALA A 320 -11.59 -14.88 -7.43
C ALA A 320 -12.31 -13.73 -8.15
N MET A 321 -12.26 -12.52 -7.61
CA MET A 321 -12.85 -11.32 -8.22
C MET A 321 -12.30 -11.05 -9.63
N ARG A 322 -10.99 -11.24 -9.86
CA ARG A 322 -10.39 -11.12 -11.21
C ARG A 322 -10.97 -12.15 -12.18
N SER A 323 -11.19 -13.39 -11.74
CA SER A 323 -11.80 -14.43 -12.58
C SER A 323 -13.26 -14.10 -12.93
N GLU A 324 -14.03 -13.54 -11.99
CA GLU A 324 -15.39 -13.08 -12.25
C GLU A 324 -15.43 -11.93 -13.25
N LEU A 325 -14.52 -10.95 -13.13
CA LEU A 325 -14.37 -9.85 -14.09
C LEU A 325 -14.06 -10.37 -15.49
N GLU A 326 -13.15 -11.33 -15.64
CA GLU A 326 -12.86 -11.96 -16.94
C GLU A 326 -14.09 -12.67 -17.53
N THR A 327 -14.88 -13.35 -16.70
CA THR A 327 -16.10 -14.01 -17.18
C THR A 327 -17.17 -13.02 -17.63
N LEU A 328 -17.30 -11.88 -16.94
CA LEU A 328 -18.20 -10.80 -17.31
C LEU A 328 -17.74 -10.10 -18.60
N ASP A 329 -16.44 -9.86 -18.73
CA ASP A 329 -15.83 -9.26 -19.92
C ASP A 329 -16.07 -10.13 -21.16
N GLN A 330 -15.88 -11.46 -21.04
CA GLN A 330 -16.24 -12.40 -22.10
C GLN A 330 -17.73 -12.36 -22.45
N ARG A 331 -18.62 -12.20 -21.46
CA ARG A 331 -20.07 -12.10 -21.70
C ARG A 331 -20.43 -10.79 -22.42
N VAL A 332 -19.79 -9.68 -22.06
CA VAL A 332 -19.96 -8.39 -22.72
C VAL A 332 -19.52 -8.49 -24.18
N ARG A 333 -18.34 -9.06 -24.46
CA ARG A 333 -17.87 -9.31 -25.84
C ARG A 333 -18.89 -10.07 -26.68
N VAL A 334 -19.47 -11.14 -26.13
CA VAL A 334 -20.49 -11.93 -26.84
C VAL A 334 -21.74 -11.09 -27.11
N LYS A 335 -22.21 -10.31 -26.14
CA LYS A 335 -23.38 -9.44 -26.33
C LYS A 335 -23.12 -8.31 -27.33
N GLU A 336 -21.93 -7.74 -27.35
CA GLU A 336 -21.52 -6.76 -28.35
C GLU A 336 -21.55 -7.36 -29.76
N GLN A 337 -21.09 -8.60 -29.94
CA GLN A 337 -21.17 -9.30 -31.22
C GLN A 337 -22.63 -9.56 -31.66
N GLU A 338 -23.49 -10.04 -30.76
CA GLU A 338 -24.92 -10.25 -31.05
C GLU A 338 -25.63 -8.94 -31.44
N LEU A 339 -25.28 -7.83 -30.79
CA LEU A 339 -25.78 -6.51 -31.12
C LEU A 339 -25.28 -6.04 -32.50
N GLU A 340 -24.01 -6.26 -32.82
CA GLU A 340 -23.44 -5.94 -34.13
C GLU A 340 -24.14 -6.71 -35.27
N GLU A 341 -24.37 -8.01 -35.07
CA GLU A 341 -25.10 -8.84 -36.03
C GLU A 341 -26.54 -8.37 -36.22
N SER A 342 -27.21 -7.98 -35.14
CA SER A 342 -28.56 -7.41 -35.19
C SER A 342 -28.58 -6.06 -35.90
N ARG A 343 -27.56 -5.20 -35.69
CA ARG A 343 -27.42 -3.92 -36.40
C ARG A 343 -27.28 -4.14 -37.91
N LYS A 344 -26.41 -5.07 -38.33
CA LYS A 344 -26.23 -5.42 -39.75
C LYS A 344 -27.51 -5.92 -40.39
N LYS A 345 -28.31 -6.73 -39.68
CA LYS A 345 -29.62 -7.17 -40.17
C LYS A 345 -30.57 -5.99 -40.37
N ILE A 346 -30.65 -5.08 -39.39
CA ILE A 346 -31.48 -3.87 -39.51
C ILE A 346 -31.03 -3.01 -40.68
N GLU A 347 -29.72 -2.80 -40.86
CA GLU A 347 -29.16 -2.07 -42.00
C GLU A 347 -29.54 -2.71 -43.34
N SER A 348 -29.49 -4.05 -43.45
CA SER A 348 -29.92 -4.76 -44.66
C SER A 348 -31.42 -4.60 -44.94
N PHE A 349 -32.27 -4.65 -43.91
CA PHE A 349 -33.71 -4.39 -44.06
C PHE A 349 -34.00 -2.95 -44.49
N HIS A 350 -33.27 -1.98 -43.92
CA HIS A 350 -33.40 -0.58 -44.31
C HIS A 350 -33.03 -0.37 -45.78
N PHE A 351 -31.94 -0.99 -46.27
CA PHE A 351 -31.57 -0.91 -47.68
C PHE A 351 -32.64 -1.53 -48.60
N ASN A 352 -33.14 -2.72 -48.26
CA ASN A 352 -34.19 -3.38 -49.04
C ASN A 352 -35.50 -2.58 -49.06
N LEU A 353 -35.89 -2.01 -47.92
CA LEU A 353 -37.09 -1.17 -47.85
C LEU A 353 -36.92 0.10 -48.68
N GLN A 354 -35.74 0.73 -48.65
CA GLN A 354 -35.44 1.90 -49.45
C GLN A 354 -35.52 1.60 -50.95
N ASP A 355 -34.98 0.46 -51.39
CA ASP A 355 -35.05 -0.01 -52.78
C ASP A 355 -36.50 -0.26 -53.24
N GLU A 356 -37.31 -0.92 -52.41
CA GLU A 356 -38.74 -1.11 -52.69
C GLU A 356 -39.51 0.22 -52.72
N MET A 357 -39.18 1.19 -51.84
CA MET A 357 -39.77 2.52 -51.89
C MET A 357 -39.41 3.27 -53.18
N THR A 358 -38.19 3.11 -53.70
CA THR A 358 -37.81 3.69 -55.00
C THR A 358 -38.55 3.04 -56.16
N LYS A 359 -38.65 1.71 -56.19
CA LYS A 359 -39.41 0.97 -57.21
C LYS A 359 -40.90 1.32 -57.18
N ARG A 360 -41.48 1.42 -55.98
CA ARG A 360 -42.87 1.82 -55.80
C ARG A 360 -43.12 3.21 -56.39
N LYS A 361 -42.23 4.16 -56.14
CA LYS A 361 -42.33 5.51 -56.71
C LYS A 361 -42.27 5.49 -58.24
N GLU A 362 -41.35 4.74 -58.82
CA GLU A 362 -41.25 4.58 -60.29
C GLU A 362 -42.52 3.96 -60.88
N ALA A 363 -43.10 2.96 -60.21
CA ALA A 363 -44.37 2.36 -60.63
C ALA A 363 -45.56 3.34 -60.52
N GLU A 364 -45.61 4.16 -59.47
CA GLU A 364 -46.61 5.22 -59.31
C GLU A 364 -46.51 6.28 -60.43
N ASP A 365 -45.28 6.71 -60.77
CA ASP A 365 -45.03 7.65 -61.86
C ASP A 365 -45.46 7.06 -63.22
N ALA A 366 -45.19 5.76 -63.45
CA ALA A 366 -45.62 5.05 -64.66
C ALA A 366 -47.16 4.93 -64.76
N LEU A 367 -47.84 4.63 -63.65
CA LEU A 367 -49.31 4.59 -63.59
C LEU A 367 -49.91 5.96 -63.90
N CYS A 368 -49.38 7.04 -63.34
CA CYS A 368 -49.84 8.39 -63.63
C CYS A 368 -49.70 8.73 -65.13
N SER A 369 -48.60 8.32 -65.76
CA SER A 369 -48.42 8.46 -67.20
C SER A 369 -49.44 7.66 -68.01
N LEU A 370 -49.76 6.43 -67.61
CA LEU A 370 -50.74 5.58 -68.29
C LEU A 370 -52.18 6.12 -68.12
N GLU A 371 -52.54 6.58 -66.92
CA GLU A 371 -53.82 7.24 -66.65
C GLU A 371 -54.02 8.47 -67.54
N LYS A 372 -52.97 9.28 -67.73
CA LYS A 372 -53.01 10.41 -68.65
C LYS A 372 -53.27 9.98 -70.10
N GLN A 373 -52.59 8.94 -70.57
CA GLN A 373 -52.80 8.41 -71.92
C GLN A 373 -54.21 7.82 -72.09
N TYR A 374 -54.71 7.12 -71.07
CA TYR A 374 -56.07 6.58 -71.07
C TYR A 374 -57.11 7.71 -71.15
N ALA A 375 -56.96 8.78 -70.36
CA ALA A 375 -57.84 9.94 -70.42
C ALA A 375 -57.84 10.60 -71.82
N GLN A 376 -56.66 10.74 -72.44
CA GLN A 376 -56.53 11.26 -73.81
C GLN A 376 -57.22 10.36 -74.85
N SER A 377 -56.99 9.06 -74.77
CA SER A 377 -57.64 8.08 -75.64
C SER A 377 -59.17 8.11 -75.48
N GLN A 378 -59.65 8.24 -74.24
CA GLN A 378 -61.08 8.33 -73.96
C GLN A 378 -61.71 9.61 -74.54
N GLU A 379 -61.02 10.74 -74.46
CA GLU A 379 -61.46 12.00 -75.08
C GLU A 379 -61.52 11.89 -76.62
N GLU A 380 -60.53 11.24 -77.22
CA GLU A 380 -60.51 10.97 -78.66
C GLU A 380 -61.63 10.02 -79.09
N VAL A 381 -61.92 8.96 -78.34
CA VAL A 381 -63.05 8.07 -78.57
C VAL A 381 -64.37 8.84 -78.50
N ASN A 382 -64.55 9.71 -77.49
CA ASN A 382 -65.75 10.52 -77.36
C ASN A 382 -65.90 11.51 -78.52
N ARG A 383 -64.80 12.12 -78.97
CA ARG A 383 -64.77 13.00 -80.15
C ARG A 383 -65.19 12.25 -81.42
N LEU A 384 -64.61 11.08 -81.66
CA LEU A 384 -64.94 10.25 -82.82
C LEU A 384 -66.38 9.75 -82.79
N ALA A 385 -66.92 9.39 -81.61
CA ALA A 385 -68.31 8.99 -81.46
C ALA A 385 -69.27 10.13 -81.86
N LEU A 386 -68.97 11.37 -81.46
CA LEU A 386 -69.76 12.55 -81.85
C LEU A 386 -69.66 12.84 -83.35
N ASP A 387 -68.46 12.72 -83.94
CA ASP A 387 -68.28 12.85 -85.39
C ASP A 387 -69.08 11.78 -86.17
N MET A 388 -69.14 10.54 -85.67
CA MET A 388 -69.95 9.47 -86.27
C MET A 388 -71.45 9.76 -86.17
N GLU A 389 -71.93 10.27 -85.03
CA GLU A 389 -73.33 10.69 -84.86
C GLU A 389 -73.71 11.80 -85.86
N MET A 390 -72.89 12.85 -85.95
CA MET A 390 -73.09 13.93 -86.91
C MET A 390 -73.08 13.45 -88.38
N ALA A 391 -72.22 12.48 -88.71
CA ALA A 391 -72.18 11.90 -90.05
C ALA A 391 -73.43 11.07 -90.36
N ASN A 392 -73.96 10.35 -89.36
CA ASN A 392 -75.18 9.57 -89.48
C ASN A 392 -76.41 10.46 -89.68
N ASP A 393 -76.50 11.59 -88.95
CA ASP A 393 -77.57 12.57 -89.15
C ASP A 393 -77.56 13.15 -90.56
N ARG A 394 -76.38 13.53 -91.07
CA ARG A 394 -76.22 13.99 -92.46
C ARG A 394 -76.63 12.92 -93.48
N LEU A 395 -76.32 11.65 -93.21
CA LEU A 395 -76.72 10.55 -94.07
C LEU A 395 -78.24 10.39 -94.08
N ASN A 396 -78.90 10.53 -92.93
CA ASN A 396 -80.36 10.50 -92.83
C ASN A 396 -81.00 11.66 -93.60
N ASP A 397 -80.47 12.89 -93.47
CA ASP A 397 -80.91 14.06 -94.25
C ASP A 397 -80.78 13.80 -95.75
N PHE A 398 -79.64 13.25 -96.19
CA PHE A 398 -79.41 12.90 -97.59
C PHE A 398 -80.40 11.83 -98.09
N ASN A 399 -80.66 10.81 -97.28
CA ASN A 399 -81.64 9.77 -97.61
C ASN A 399 -83.06 10.34 -97.73
N LEU A 400 -83.44 11.31 -96.89
CA LEU A 400 -84.72 12.01 -97.00
C LEU A 400 -84.82 12.80 -98.30
N VAL A 401 -83.77 13.56 -98.66
CA VAL A 401 -83.70 14.28 -99.94
C VAL A 401 -83.78 13.31 -101.12
N LYS A 402 -83.06 12.19 -101.05
CA LYS A 402 -83.11 11.12 -102.07
C LYS A 402 -84.53 10.58 -102.24
N LEU A 403 -85.23 10.25 -101.15
CA LEU A 403 -86.61 9.76 -101.20
C LEU A 403 -87.56 10.79 -101.83
N ASN A 404 -87.42 12.07 -101.46
CA ASN A 404 -88.20 13.15 -102.05
C ASN A 404 -87.94 13.26 -103.55
N LEU A 405 -86.67 13.21 -103.98
CA LEU A 405 -86.31 13.22 -105.40
C LEU A 405 -86.88 11.99 -106.13
N GLU A 406 -86.77 10.79 -105.58
CA GLU A 406 -87.36 9.56 -106.14
C GLU A 406 -88.88 9.69 -106.33
N ASN A 407 -89.59 10.27 -105.36
CA ASN A 407 -91.02 10.58 -105.46
C ASN A 407 -91.31 11.58 -106.59
N THR A 408 -90.55 12.68 -106.68
CA THR A 408 -90.72 13.64 -107.78
C THR A 408 -90.44 13.03 -109.15
N VAL A 409 -89.45 12.15 -109.27
CA VAL A 409 -89.16 11.41 -110.50
C VAL A 409 -90.31 10.47 -110.86
N CYS A 410 -90.94 9.82 -109.87
CA CYS A 410 -92.11 8.96 -110.10
C CYS A 410 -93.32 9.77 -110.60
N GLU A 411 -93.62 10.91 -109.98
CA GLU A 411 -94.68 11.83 -110.44
C GLU A 411 -94.41 12.32 -111.86
N LEU A 412 -93.20 12.82 -112.15
CA LEU A 412 -92.82 13.23 -113.50
C LEU A 412 -92.94 12.09 -114.51
N LYS A 413 -92.59 10.84 -114.14
CA LYS A 413 -92.79 9.65 -115.00
C LYS A 413 -94.27 9.39 -115.29
N LYS A 414 -95.16 9.53 -114.30
CA LYS A 414 -96.62 9.40 -114.50
C LYS A 414 -97.14 10.49 -115.43
N GLU A 415 -96.69 11.73 -115.24
CA GLU A 415 -97.04 12.86 -116.11
C GLU A 415 -96.58 12.62 -117.55
N VAL A 416 -95.33 12.18 -117.75
CA VAL A 416 -94.82 11.81 -119.08
C VAL A 416 -95.66 10.71 -119.71
N ALA A 417 -95.95 9.61 -119.00
CA ALA A 417 -96.79 8.53 -119.52
C ALA A 417 -98.22 8.99 -119.86
N SER A 418 -98.80 9.88 -119.05
CA SER A 418 -100.10 10.48 -119.34
C SER A 418 -100.07 11.37 -120.59
N LEU A 419 -99.02 12.17 -120.75
CA LEU A 419 -98.80 13.00 -121.93
C LEU A 419 -98.56 12.14 -123.18
N GLU A 420 -97.80 11.05 -123.08
CA GLU A 420 -97.59 10.08 -124.16
C GLU A 420 -98.92 9.46 -124.61
N LEU A 421 -99.77 9.04 -123.67
CA LEU A 421 -101.13 8.54 -123.97
C LEU A 421 -101.99 9.60 -124.66
N LYS A 422 -101.91 10.86 -124.20
CA LYS A 422 -102.65 11.97 -124.79
C LYS A 422 -102.15 12.29 -126.20
N ILE A 423 -100.84 12.24 -126.44
CA ILE A 423 -100.24 12.36 -127.77
C ILE A 423 -100.75 11.21 -128.65
N GLN A 424 -100.74 9.97 -128.15
CA GLN A 424 -101.24 8.81 -128.89
C GLN A 424 -102.72 8.95 -129.27
N MET A 425 -103.58 9.41 -128.35
CA MET A 425 -104.98 9.71 -128.63
C MET A 425 -105.15 10.81 -129.69
N LEU A 426 -104.41 11.91 -129.58
CA LEU A 426 -104.48 13.01 -130.56
C LEU A 426 -103.97 12.57 -131.94
N VAL A 427 -102.93 11.74 -131.99
CA VAL A 427 -102.47 11.13 -133.25
C VAL A 427 -103.58 10.26 -133.86
N GLN A 428 -104.22 9.41 -133.05
CA GLN A 428 -105.33 8.56 -133.51
C GLN A 428 -106.53 9.39 -133.97
N GLU A 429 -106.88 10.47 -133.27
CA GLU A 429 -107.95 11.40 -133.66
C GLU A 429 -107.60 12.11 -134.98
N LEU A 430 -106.34 12.54 -135.17
CA LEU A 430 -105.88 13.11 -136.43
C LEU A 430 -105.93 12.08 -137.58
N GLU A 431 -105.61 10.82 -137.31
CA GLU A 431 -105.73 9.72 -138.28
C GLU A 431 -107.19 9.41 -138.63
N GLN A 432 -108.07 9.40 -137.64
CA GLN A 432 -109.50 9.21 -137.85
C GLN A 432 -110.11 10.37 -138.65
N LYS A 433 -109.71 11.62 -138.37
CA LYS A 433 -110.11 12.77 -139.20
C LYS A 433 -109.50 12.74 -140.60
N ARG A 434 -108.33 12.13 -140.78
CA ARG A 434 -107.76 11.86 -142.11
C ARG A 434 -108.64 10.85 -142.86
N GLU A 435 -109.04 9.75 -142.22
CA GLU A 435 -109.93 8.75 -142.82
C GLU A 435 -111.35 9.29 -143.08
N GLU A 436 -111.93 10.09 -142.19
CA GLU A 436 -113.22 10.77 -142.44
C GLU A 436 -113.13 11.75 -143.61
N ALA A 437 -112.01 12.47 -143.76
CA ALA A 437 -111.76 13.30 -144.93
C ALA A 437 -111.66 12.46 -146.22
N ASP A 438 -111.07 11.26 -146.13
CA ASP A 438 -111.00 10.31 -147.25
C ASP A 438 -112.38 9.70 -147.60
N ASP A 439 -113.24 9.38 -146.61
CA ASP A 439 -114.60 8.87 -146.83
C ASP A 439 -115.59 9.92 -147.36
N ILE A 440 -115.44 11.18 -146.93
CA ILE A 440 -116.16 12.32 -147.54
C ILE A 440 -115.76 12.50 -149.01
N HIS A 441 -114.54 12.12 -149.40
CA HIS A 441 -114.13 12.10 -150.79
C HIS A 441 -114.76 10.95 -151.60
N VAL A 442 -115.09 9.82 -150.96
CA VAL A 442 -115.74 8.67 -151.61
C VAL A 442 -117.26 8.87 -151.74
N SER A 443 -117.94 9.47 -150.75
CA SER A 443 -119.38 9.78 -150.84
C SER A 443 -119.74 10.99 -151.73
N ARG A 444 -118.75 11.67 -152.31
CA ARG A 444 -118.93 12.77 -153.29
C ARG A 444 -118.67 12.37 -154.75
N ARG A 445 -118.57 11.07 -155.05
CA ARG A 445 -118.72 10.50 -156.40
C ARG A 445 -119.68 9.31 -156.34
N GLY A 446 -120.96 9.41 -156.68
CA GLY A 446 -121.58 10.44 -157.53
C GLY A 446 -121.09 10.32 -158.95
#